data_AF-A0A935GTZ6-F1
#
_entry.id   AF-A0A935GTZ6-F1
#
_cell.length_a   1.000
_cell.length_b   1.000
_cell.length_c   1.000
_cell.angle_alpha   90.00
_cell.angle_beta   90.00
_cell.angle_gamma   90.00
#
_symmetry.space_group_name_H-M   'P 1'
#
loop_
_entity.id
_entity.type
_entity.pdbx_description
1 polymer ?
#
loop_
_entity_poly.entity_id
_entity_poly.type
_entity_poly.pdbx_seq_one_letter_code
_entity_poly.pdbx_strand_id
1 'polypeptide(L)'
;MLNEQGTSLECIDDLSHMVANLFKHEYAEDPLFNTFITACGQVSKKLKQTILACLAPPKVSTKARFMNLHRLVEWADKLLKHVPQNQAEDAPMLAKLRASLDQLPECEPFIKRFLRDAKSMLACQKILKQEGLNLATYAQCQKLIEVMPASSSIRIGFTDWAKSQLEIANRLGLNQTGLPISTDVLESLFGVGKRLGMGQVKDADRIAFHLPALCGTLTKQDAQDVVDITVAKHKEVIGCVDSLSKQRRDVLPNPGSLETLEQSWTTPPCPHPGY
;
A
#
# COMPACT_ATOMS: atom_id res chain seq x y z
N MET A 1 -32.49 -6.11 17.93
CA MET A 1 -32.46 -7.49 17.37
C MET A 1 -32.48 -7.36 15.86
N LEU A 2 -31.30 -7.32 15.23
CA LEU A 2 -31.18 -7.39 13.76
C LEU A 2 -30.94 -8.86 13.41
N ASN A 3 -32.03 -9.61 13.34
CA ASN A 3 -32.06 -10.91 12.68
C ASN A 3 -32.24 -10.65 11.18
N GLU A 4 -31.15 -10.32 10.51
CA GLU A 4 -31.05 -10.59 9.08
C GLU A 4 -30.22 -11.86 8.97
N GLN A 5 -30.84 -12.92 8.45
CA GLN A 5 -30.14 -14.11 7.98
C GLN A 5 -29.27 -13.67 6.80
N GLY A 6 -28.13 -13.06 7.11
CA GLY A 6 -27.19 -12.58 6.12
C GLY A 6 -26.65 -13.78 5.35
N THR A 7 -26.91 -13.80 4.04
CA THR A 7 -26.02 -14.44 3.07
C THR A 7 -24.59 -14.30 3.56
N SER A 8 -23.90 -15.41 3.78
CA SER A 8 -22.51 -15.40 4.22
C SER A 8 -21.70 -14.56 3.22
N LEU A 9 -21.39 -13.32 3.61
CA LEU A 9 -20.56 -12.44 2.80
C LEU A 9 -19.18 -13.07 2.74
N GLU A 10 -18.80 -13.53 1.57
CA GLU A 10 -17.45 -14.02 1.32
C GLU A 10 -16.49 -12.84 1.44
N CYS A 11 -15.59 -12.90 2.43
CA CYS A 11 -14.61 -11.86 2.68
C CYS A 11 -13.31 -12.22 1.96
N ILE A 12 -12.89 -11.38 1.02
CA ILE A 12 -11.60 -11.51 0.34
C ILE A 12 -10.57 -10.74 1.15
N ASP A 13 -9.50 -11.43 1.55
CA ASP A 13 -8.43 -10.81 2.32
C ASP A 13 -7.49 -9.99 1.41
N ASP A 14 -7.00 -8.86 1.94
CA ASP A 14 -5.94 -8.12 1.27
C ASP A 14 -4.58 -8.78 1.47
N LEU A 15 -3.95 -9.16 0.35
CA LEU A 15 -2.65 -9.83 0.30
C LEU A 15 -1.54 -9.04 0.99
N SER A 16 -1.47 -7.72 0.78
CA SER A 16 -0.40 -6.86 1.29
C SER A 16 -0.44 -6.83 2.83
N HIS A 17 -1.64 -6.69 3.40
CA HIS A 17 -1.88 -6.72 4.84
C HIS A 17 -1.65 -8.10 5.43
N MET A 18 -2.13 -9.16 4.77
CA MET A 18 -1.93 -10.54 5.22
C MET A 18 -0.43 -10.88 5.29
N VAL A 19 0.35 -10.59 4.24
CA VAL A 19 1.80 -10.81 4.25
C VAL A 19 2.45 -10.01 5.38
N ALA A 20 2.08 -8.74 5.58
CA ALA A 20 2.65 -7.93 6.66
C ALA A 20 2.35 -8.50 8.06
N ASN A 21 1.18 -9.10 8.25
CA ASN A 21 0.81 -9.78 9.50
C ASN A 21 1.64 -11.04 9.71
N LEU A 22 1.91 -11.83 8.66
CA LEU A 22 2.82 -12.99 8.74
C LEU A 22 4.24 -12.57 9.16
N PHE A 23 4.79 -11.53 8.55
CA PHE A 23 6.10 -11.00 8.95
C PHE A 23 6.11 -10.47 10.38
N LYS A 24 5.04 -9.80 10.80
CA LYS A 24 4.90 -9.34 12.17
C LYS A 24 4.90 -10.53 13.13
N HIS A 25 4.16 -11.58 12.83
CA HIS A 25 4.08 -12.78 13.67
C HIS A 25 5.43 -13.49 13.80
N GLU A 26 6.16 -13.66 12.69
CA GLU A 26 7.46 -14.34 12.68
C GLU A 26 8.57 -13.53 13.37
N TYR A 27 8.61 -12.21 13.15
CA TYR A 27 9.79 -11.40 13.48
C TYR A 27 9.61 -10.39 14.62
N ALA A 28 8.38 -10.10 15.07
CA ALA A 28 8.19 -9.09 16.12
C ALA A 28 8.84 -9.48 17.46
N GLU A 29 8.81 -10.76 17.80
CA GLU A 29 9.39 -11.31 19.04
C GLU A 29 10.82 -11.85 18.84
N ASP A 30 11.41 -11.64 17.65
CA ASP A 30 12.78 -12.08 17.37
C ASP A 30 13.76 -11.26 18.23
N PRO A 31 14.67 -11.91 18.97
CA PRO A 31 15.63 -11.21 19.85
C PRO A 31 16.48 -10.16 19.11
N LEU A 32 16.79 -10.40 17.84
CA LEU A 32 17.60 -9.49 17.03
C LEU A 32 16.78 -8.36 16.41
N PHE A 33 15.45 -8.43 16.40
CA PHE A 33 14.62 -7.42 15.76
C PHE A 33 14.76 -6.04 16.41
N ASN A 34 14.66 -5.97 17.73
CA ASN A 34 14.79 -4.71 18.47
C ASN A 34 16.20 -4.13 18.37
N THR A 35 17.22 -5.00 18.43
CA THR A 35 18.62 -4.63 18.23
C THR A 35 18.83 -4.05 16.84
N PHE A 36 18.31 -4.71 15.80
CA PHE A 36 18.39 -4.26 14.41
C PHE A 36 17.74 -2.89 14.21
N ILE A 37 16.52 -2.68 14.71
CA ILE A 37 15.83 -1.38 14.57
C ILE A 37 16.60 -0.27 15.28
N THR A 38 17.12 -0.55 16.47
CA THR A 38 17.91 0.40 17.25
C THR A 38 19.21 0.75 16.53
N ALA A 39 19.95 -0.26 16.08
CA ALA A 39 21.19 -0.10 15.31
C ALA A 39 20.96 0.73 14.04
N CYS A 40 19.92 0.42 13.25
CA CYS A 40 19.56 1.22 12.07
C CYS A 40 19.30 2.70 12.42
N GLY A 41 18.63 2.95 13.55
CA GLY A 41 18.37 4.31 14.04
C GLY A 41 19.65 5.06 14.41
N GLN A 42 20.60 4.40 15.09
CA GLN A 42 21.89 4.99 15.45
C GLN A 42 22.76 5.24 14.22
N VAL A 43 22.88 4.27 13.32
CA VAL A 43 23.58 4.41 12.04
C VAL A 43 23.00 5.59 11.25
N SER A 44 21.66 5.71 11.18
CA SER A 44 21.01 6.84 10.51
C SER A 44 21.44 8.20 11.05
N LYS A 45 21.50 8.36 12.38
CA LYS A 45 21.93 9.59 13.04
C LYS A 45 23.40 9.90 12.72
N LYS A 46 24.28 8.89 12.79
CA LYS A 46 25.71 9.02 12.49
C LYS A 46 25.97 9.38 11.02
N LEU A 47 25.16 8.90 10.07
CA LEU A 47 25.35 9.16 8.65
C LEU A 47 24.82 10.53 8.18
N LYS A 48 23.60 10.91 8.61
CA LYS A 48 22.86 12.07 8.05
C LYS A 48 23.55 13.43 8.16
N GLN A 49 24.45 13.61 9.12
CA GLN A 49 25.18 14.86 9.33
C GLN A 49 26.67 14.74 8.95
N THR A 50 26.97 13.87 7.99
CA THR A 50 28.35 13.62 7.54
C THR A 50 28.43 13.54 6.02
N ILE A 51 29.64 13.49 5.49
CA ILE A 51 29.91 13.22 4.06
C ILE A 51 29.35 11.85 3.59
N LEU A 52 28.99 10.96 4.52
CA LEU A 52 28.35 9.67 4.23
C LEU A 52 26.81 9.75 4.21
N ALA A 53 26.22 10.95 4.20
CA ALA A 53 24.76 11.13 4.20
C ALA A 53 24.05 10.46 3.03
N CYS A 54 24.74 10.25 1.88
CA CYS A 54 24.20 9.49 0.75
C CYS A 54 23.91 8.02 1.08
N LEU A 55 24.52 7.48 2.14
CA LEU A 55 24.29 6.11 2.64
C LEU A 55 23.21 6.05 3.72
N ALA A 56 22.54 7.15 4.05
CA ALA A 56 21.50 7.16 5.08
C ALA A 56 20.31 6.24 4.70
N PRO A 57 19.67 5.59 5.68
CA PRO A 57 18.57 4.66 5.41
C PRO A 57 17.34 5.38 4.84
N PRO A 58 16.48 4.65 4.10
CA PRO A 58 15.18 5.15 3.68
C PRO A 58 14.32 5.51 4.91
N LYS A 59 13.35 6.40 4.72
CA LYS A 59 12.41 6.76 5.79
C LYS A 59 11.52 5.56 6.12
N VAL A 60 11.61 5.07 7.35
CA VAL A 60 10.75 3.99 7.86
C VAL A 60 9.54 4.63 8.54
N SER A 61 8.36 4.35 8.03
CA SER A 61 7.11 4.74 8.69
C SER A 61 6.87 3.88 9.92
N THR A 62 6.39 4.48 11.01
CA THR A 62 5.91 3.75 12.19
C THR A 62 4.59 3.02 11.90
N LYS A 63 3.76 3.58 11.01
CA LYS A 63 2.55 2.95 10.48
C LYS A 63 2.90 1.97 9.35
N ALA A 64 2.22 0.83 9.29
CA ALA A 64 2.44 -0.21 8.27
C ALA A 64 3.91 -0.66 8.16
N ARG A 65 4.59 -0.77 9.32
CA ARG A 65 6.04 -1.02 9.39
C ARG A 65 6.43 -2.28 8.62
N PHE A 66 5.78 -3.41 8.87
CA PHE A 66 6.14 -4.69 8.26
C PHE A 66 5.85 -4.76 6.75
N MET A 67 4.96 -3.92 6.22
CA MET A 67 4.78 -3.80 4.77
C MET A 67 6.04 -3.21 4.09
N ASN A 68 6.74 -2.29 4.77
CA ASN A 68 7.85 -1.53 4.19
C ASN A 68 9.23 -1.88 4.78
N LEU A 69 9.27 -2.74 5.80
CA LEU A 69 10.48 -3.08 6.55
C LEU A 69 11.56 -3.69 5.65
N HIS A 70 11.18 -4.46 4.62
CA HIS A 70 12.10 -5.04 3.65
C HIS A 70 13.05 -4.00 3.04
N ARG A 71 12.60 -2.76 2.79
CA ARG A 71 13.45 -1.69 2.25
C ARG A 71 14.56 -1.27 3.21
N LEU A 72 14.27 -1.26 4.51
CA LEU A 72 15.27 -0.97 5.53
C LEU A 72 16.28 -2.12 5.63
N VAL A 73 15.80 -3.36 5.59
CA VAL A 73 16.67 -4.54 5.68
C VAL A 73 17.56 -4.66 4.44
N GLU A 74 17.03 -4.37 3.24
CA GLU A 74 17.81 -4.31 2.00
C GLU A 74 18.87 -3.21 2.03
N TRP A 75 18.52 -2.05 2.59
CA TRP A 75 19.49 -0.98 2.81
C TRP A 75 20.61 -1.45 3.73
N ALA A 76 20.29 -2.13 4.84
CA ALA A 76 21.29 -2.63 5.78
C ALA A 76 22.21 -3.68 5.12
N ASP A 77 21.67 -4.63 4.36
CA ASP A 77 22.45 -5.61 3.60
C ASP A 77 23.40 -4.95 2.58
N LYS A 78 22.92 -3.96 1.84
CA LYS A 78 23.75 -3.17 0.90
C LYS A 78 24.84 -2.41 1.65
N LEU A 79 24.50 -1.79 2.78
CA LEU A 79 25.46 -1.03 3.59
C LEU A 79 26.59 -1.92 4.12
N LEU A 80 26.25 -3.10 4.64
CA LEU A 80 27.23 -4.08 5.13
C LEU A 80 28.18 -4.56 4.01
N LYS A 81 27.69 -4.71 2.77
CA LYS A 81 28.52 -5.08 1.61
C LYS A 81 29.54 -4.02 1.21
N HIS A 82 29.33 -2.75 1.56
CA HIS A 82 30.33 -1.70 1.35
C HIS A 82 31.51 -1.78 2.34
N VAL A 83 31.43 -2.64 3.36
CA VAL A 83 32.47 -2.83 4.37
C VAL A 83 33.03 -4.25 4.27
N PRO A 84 34.04 -4.48 3.41
CA PRO A 84 34.69 -5.78 3.33
C PRO A 84 35.47 -6.08 4.62
N GLN A 85 35.40 -7.32 5.09
CA GLN A 85 36.07 -7.80 6.32
C GLN A 85 37.61 -7.71 6.25
N ASN A 86 38.20 -7.80 5.05
CA ASN A 86 39.65 -8.04 4.88
C ASN A 86 40.42 -6.92 4.14
N GLN A 87 39.90 -5.68 4.05
CA GLN A 87 40.67 -4.58 3.46
C GLN A 87 41.42 -3.77 4.51
N ALA A 88 42.72 -3.59 4.24
CA ALA A 88 43.71 -2.83 4.99
C ALA A 88 43.25 -1.40 5.34
N GLU A 89 43.85 -0.85 6.39
CA GLU A 89 43.51 0.43 7.05
C GLU A 89 43.71 1.68 6.17
N ASP A 90 44.17 1.54 4.94
CA ASP A 90 44.57 2.65 4.04
C ASP A 90 43.41 3.45 3.43
N ALA A 91 42.15 3.15 3.81
CA ALA A 91 40.96 3.84 3.32
C ALA A 91 40.22 4.60 4.45
N PRO A 92 40.49 5.91 4.67
CA PRO A 92 39.93 6.67 5.79
C PRO A 92 38.39 6.76 5.76
N MET A 93 37.79 6.74 4.58
CA MET A 93 36.34 6.75 4.41
C MET A 93 35.69 5.42 4.84
N LEU A 94 36.36 4.28 4.57
CA LEU A 94 35.89 2.96 5.00
C LEU A 94 36.04 2.78 6.52
N ALA A 95 37.11 3.31 7.11
CA ALA A 95 37.27 3.33 8.56
C ALA A 95 36.16 4.15 9.24
N LYS A 96 35.83 5.33 8.69
CA LYS A 96 34.72 6.15 9.19
C LYS A 96 33.36 5.45 9.05
N LEU A 97 33.14 4.75 7.94
CA LEU A 97 31.93 3.96 7.74
C LEU A 97 31.85 2.81 8.75
N ARG A 98 32.92 2.03 8.93
CA ARG A 98 33.03 0.95 9.93
C ARG A 98 32.68 1.43 11.33
N ALA A 99 33.27 2.54 11.77
CA ALA A 99 32.98 3.16 13.07
C ALA A 99 31.51 3.61 13.21
N SER A 100 30.83 3.86 12.09
CA SER A 100 29.43 4.29 12.09
C SER A 100 28.43 3.12 12.17
N LEU A 101 28.83 1.88 11.83
CA LEU A 101 27.92 0.74 11.72
C LEU A 101 27.37 0.21 13.05
N ASP A 102 28.04 0.50 14.17
CA ASP A 102 27.55 0.13 15.51
C ASP A 102 27.29 -1.39 15.61
N GLN A 103 26.14 -1.81 16.17
CA GLN A 103 25.72 -3.22 16.28
C GLN A 103 25.10 -3.80 14.99
N LEU A 104 25.09 -3.04 13.88
CA LEU A 104 24.47 -3.51 12.63
C LEU A 104 25.11 -4.81 12.08
N PRO A 105 26.44 -5.02 12.15
CA PRO A 105 27.06 -6.26 11.69
C PRO A 105 26.60 -7.50 12.49
N GLU A 106 26.30 -7.36 13.78
CA GLU A 106 25.78 -8.47 14.62
C GLU A 106 24.39 -8.92 14.16
N CYS A 107 23.65 -8.04 13.49
CA CYS A 107 22.34 -8.33 12.93
C CYS A 107 22.39 -9.04 11.56
N GLU A 108 23.57 -9.34 11.02
CA GLU A 108 23.72 -9.97 9.70
C GLU A 108 22.92 -11.28 9.54
N PRO A 109 22.87 -12.21 10.53
CA PRO A 109 22.05 -13.41 10.43
C PRO A 109 20.55 -13.11 10.30
N PHE A 110 20.06 -12.12 11.05
CA PHE A 110 18.69 -11.64 10.98
C PHE A 110 18.40 -11.02 9.60
N ILE A 111 19.29 -10.14 9.10
CA ILE A 111 19.16 -9.47 7.81
C ILE A 111 19.06 -10.51 6.68
N LYS A 112 19.94 -11.50 6.65
CA LYS A 112 19.94 -12.56 5.63
C LYS A 112 18.65 -13.39 5.68
N ARG A 113 18.21 -13.79 6.88
CA ARG A 113 16.98 -14.58 7.07
C ARG A 113 15.75 -13.78 6.61
N PHE A 114 15.61 -12.53 7.07
CA PHE A 114 14.51 -11.66 6.70
C PHE A 114 14.46 -11.41 5.19
N LEU A 115 15.60 -11.13 4.54
CA LEU A 115 15.64 -10.89 3.10
C LEU A 115 15.32 -12.12 2.27
N ARG A 116 15.72 -13.32 2.71
CA ARG A 116 15.32 -14.57 2.07
C ARG A 116 13.79 -14.66 2.00
N ASP A 117 13.13 -14.47 3.15
CA ASP A 117 11.67 -14.61 3.24
C ASP A 117 10.95 -13.48 2.51
N ALA A 118 11.44 -12.24 2.66
CA ALA A 118 10.86 -11.06 2.01
C ALA A 118 10.95 -11.15 0.49
N LYS A 119 12.05 -11.64 -0.07
CA LYS A 119 12.19 -11.82 -1.53
C LYS A 119 11.17 -12.80 -2.08
N SER A 120 10.99 -13.96 -1.43
CA SER A 120 9.96 -14.94 -1.82
C SER A 120 8.57 -14.33 -1.77
N MET A 121 8.22 -13.63 -0.68
CA MET A 121 6.90 -13.01 -0.52
C MET A 121 6.64 -11.84 -1.46
N LEU A 122 7.65 -11.03 -1.78
CA LEU A 122 7.54 -9.95 -2.77
C LEU A 122 7.35 -10.52 -4.19
N ALA A 123 8.02 -11.62 -4.52
CA ALA A 123 7.83 -12.31 -5.79
C ALA A 123 6.42 -12.90 -5.90
N CYS A 124 5.91 -13.56 -4.85
CA CYS A 124 4.52 -14.03 -4.80
C CYS A 124 3.54 -12.86 -4.96
N GLN A 125 3.74 -11.76 -4.22
CA GLN A 125 2.88 -10.58 -4.33
C GLN A 125 2.85 -10.00 -5.74
N LYS A 126 3.99 -9.98 -6.44
CA LYS A 126 4.05 -9.48 -7.80
C LYS A 126 3.16 -10.31 -8.75
N ILE A 127 3.27 -11.64 -8.69
CA ILE A 127 2.47 -12.56 -9.51
C ILE A 127 0.98 -12.38 -9.19
N LEU A 128 0.64 -12.48 -7.91
CA LEU A 128 -0.75 -12.45 -7.44
C LEU A 128 -1.45 -11.10 -7.69
N LYS A 129 -0.72 -9.98 -7.64
CA LYS A 129 -1.29 -8.66 -7.96
C LYS A 129 -1.49 -8.44 -9.46
N GLN A 130 -0.79 -9.18 -10.31
CA GLN A 130 -0.87 -9.05 -11.77
C GLN A 130 -1.90 -10.03 -12.37
N GLU A 131 -1.91 -11.28 -11.90
CA GLU A 131 -2.67 -12.38 -12.49
C GLU A 131 -3.81 -12.88 -11.60
N GLY A 132 -3.91 -12.38 -10.35
CA GLY A 132 -4.87 -12.89 -9.36
C GLY A 132 -4.48 -14.26 -8.78
N LEU A 133 -5.25 -14.70 -7.79
CA LEU A 133 -5.07 -16.02 -7.19
C LEU A 133 -5.87 -17.09 -7.94
N ASN A 134 -5.18 -18.06 -8.52
CA ASN A 134 -5.73 -19.27 -9.14
C ASN A 134 -4.78 -20.46 -8.91
N LEU A 135 -5.15 -21.66 -9.38
CA LEU A 135 -4.33 -22.86 -9.19
C LEU A 135 -2.93 -22.76 -9.79
N ALA A 136 -2.78 -22.08 -10.94
CA ALA A 136 -1.50 -21.90 -11.60
C ALA A 136 -0.60 -20.92 -10.83
N THR A 137 -1.12 -19.75 -10.45
CA THR A 137 -0.37 -18.75 -9.68
C THR A 137 -0.06 -19.25 -8.27
N TYR A 138 -0.96 -20.05 -7.68
CA TYR A 138 -0.69 -20.77 -6.43
C TYR A 138 0.50 -21.73 -6.57
N ALA A 139 0.52 -22.59 -7.59
CA ALA A 139 1.63 -23.53 -7.81
C ALA A 139 2.97 -22.80 -8.06
N GLN A 140 2.95 -21.66 -8.76
CA GLN A 140 4.13 -20.81 -8.93
C GLN A 140 4.61 -20.25 -7.58
N CYS A 141 3.69 -19.72 -6.77
CA CYS A 141 4.00 -19.18 -5.44
C CYS A 141 4.54 -20.28 -4.51
N GLN A 142 4.02 -21.51 -4.58
CA GLN A 142 4.52 -22.64 -3.79
C GLN A 142 6.00 -22.92 -4.05
N LYS A 143 6.46 -22.86 -5.31
CA LYS A 143 7.89 -22.99 -5.65
C LYS A 143 8.74 -21.85 -5.08
N LEU A 144 8.21 -20.63 -5.08
CA LEU A 144 8.93 -19.46 -4.56
C LEU A 144 9.14 -19.52 -3.04
N ILE A 145 8.20 -20.12 -2.31
CA ILE A 145 8.26 -20.22 -0.85
C ILE A 145 9.06 -21.43 -0.34
N GLU A 146 9.43 -22.37 -1.20
CA GLU A 146 10.26 -23.54 -0.84
C GLU A 146 11.63 -23.17 -0.29
N VAL A 147 12.15 -21.99 -0.65
CA VAL A 147 13.41 -21.44 -0.11
C VAL A 147 13.32 -21.20 1.40
N MET A 148 12.11 -21.01 1.94
CA MET A 148 11.86 -20.87 3.36
C MET A 148 11.72 -22.24 4.04
N PRO A 149 12.23 -22.42 5.29
CA PRO A 149 12.05 -23.65 6.05
C PRO A 149 10.57 -24.05 6.14
N ALA A 150 10.31 -25.36 6.13
CA ALA A 150 8.94 -25.89 6.27
C ALA A 150 8.28 -25.48 7.61
N SER A 151 9.08 -25.20 8.64
CA SER A 151 8.63 -24.73 9.96
C SER A 151 8.40 -23.22 10.05
N SER A 152 8.66 -22.44 8.99
CA SER A 152 8.45 -20.98 9.01
C SER A 152 6.96 -20.67 9.09
N SER A 153 6.56 -19.81 10.04
CA SER A 153 5.15 -19.43 10.18
C SER A 153 4.65 -18.65 8.97
N ILE A 154 5.53 -17.94 8.26
CA ILE A 154 5.22 -17.26 7.00
C ILE A 154 4.84 -18.27 5.92
N ARG A 155 5.63 -19.34 5.74
CA ARG A 155 5.36 -20.36 4.71
C ARG A 155 4.05 -21.10 4.98
N ILE A 156 3.84 -21.50 6.23
CA ILE A 156 2.63 -22.20 6.67
C ILE A 156 1.42 -21.27 6.49
N GLY A 157 1.46 -20.08 7.09
CA GLY A 157 0.36 -19.12 7.05
C GLY A 157 0.00 -18.67 5.64
N PHE A 158 0.98 -18.44 4.77
CA PHE A 158 0.72 -18.11 3.36
C PHE A 158 0.04 -19.27 2.62
N THR A 159 0.46 -20.51 2.89
CA THR A 159 -0.11 -21.70 2.26
C THR A 159 -1.56 -21.92 2.68
N ASP A 160 -1.86 -21.78 3.97
CA ASP A 160 -3.20 -21.95 4.52
C ASP A 160 -4.13 -20.83 4.04
N TRP A 161 -3.65 -19.59 4.06
CA TRP A 161 -4.38 -18.45 3.51
C TRP A 161 -4.70 -18.65 2.02
N ALA A 162 -3.72 -19.04 1.21
CA ALA A 162 -3.92 -19.22 -0.22
C ALA A 162 -4.93 -20.33 -0.53
N LYS A 163 -4.93 -21.43 0.25
CA LYS A 163 -5.95 -22.48 0.13
C LYS A 163 -7.33 -21.95 0.48
N SER A 164 -7.48 -21.20 1.57
CA SER A 164 -8.76 -20.59 1.97
C SER A 164 -9.31 -19.67 0.88
N GLN A 165 -8.45 -18.81 0.32
CA GLN A 165 -8.84 -17.88 -0.73
C GLN A 165 -9.13 -18.57 -2.07
N LEU A 166 -8.48 -19.71 -2.38
CA LEU A 166 -8.84 -20.54 -3.53
C LEU A 166 -10.24 -21.17 -3.39
N GLU A 167 -10.63 -21.61 -2.19
CA GLU A 167 -12.01 -22.08 -1.96
C GLU A 167 -13.04 -20.97 -2.17
N ILE A 168 -12.71 -19.74 -1.76
CA ILE A 168 -13.55 -18.55 -2.05
C ILE A 168 -13.61 -18.30 -3.56
N ALA A 169 -12.46 -18.34 -4.26
CA ALA A 169 -12.41 -18.20 -5.71
C ALA A 169 -13.32 -19.23 -6.42
N ASN A 170 -13.39 -20.45 -5.89
CA ASN A 170 -14.22 -21.51 -6.43
C ASN A 170 -15.71 -21.23 -6.23
N ARG A 171 -16.11 -20.80 -5.03
CA ARG A 171 -17.50 -20.41 -4.75
C ARG A 171 -17.96 -19.21 -5.59
N LEU A 172 -17.04 -18.28 -5.89
CA LEU A 172 -17.31 -17.10 -6.72
C LEU A 172 -17.19 -17.36 -8.24
N GLY A 173 -16.76 -18.55 -8.66
CA GLY A 173 -16.54 -18.87 -10.08
C GLY A 173 -15.33 -18.17 -10.72
N LEU A 174 -14.39 -17.67 -9.91
CA LEU A 174 -13.20 -16.90 -10.33
C LEU A 174 -11.94 -17.76 -10.49
N ASN A 175 -12.08 -19.09 -10.51
CA ASN A 175 -10.96 -20.03 -10.58
C ASN A 175 -10.07 -19.84 -11.81
N GLN A 176 -10.66 -19.49 -12.96
CA GLN A 176 -9.95 -19.37 -14.23
C GLN A 176 -9.39 -17.96 -14.45
N THR A 177 -10.12 -16.93 -14.02
CA THR A 177 -9.74 -15.53 -14.17
C THR A 177 -8.75 -15.07 -13.10
N GLY A 178 -8.74 -15.72 -11.95
CA GLY A 178 -7.94 -15.33 -10.79
C GLY A 178 -8.72 -14.41 -9.85
N LEU A 179 -8.71 -14.75 -8.56
CA LEU A 179 -9.33 -13.92 -7.53
C LEU A 179 -8.50 -12.64 -7.31
N PRO A 180 -9.08 -11.44 -7.44
CA PRO A 180 -8.39 -10.20 -7.11
C PRO A 180 -8.28 -10.07 -5.59
N ILE A 181 -7.06 -10.15 -5.08
CA ILE A 181 -6.74 -10.26 -3.64
C ILE A 181 -5.90 -9.07 -3.15
N SER A 182 -5.99 -7.91 -3.80
CA SER A 182 -5.24 -6.73 -3.39
C SER A 182 -6.02 -5.45 -3.65
N THR A 183 -6.05 -4.58 -2.65
CA THR A 183 -6.63 -3.24 -2.73
C THR A 183 -5.62 -2.19 -3.21
N ASP A 184 -4.34 -2.56 -3.41
CA ASP A 184 -3.27 -1.65 -3.83
C ASP A 184 -3.63 -0.81 -5.08
N VAL A 185 -4.36 -1.41 -6.04
CA VAL A 185 -4.80 -0.70 -7.26
C VAL A 185 -5.81 0.39 -6.91
N LEU A 186 -6.75 0.11 -6.00
CA LEU A 186 -7.71 1.08 -5.50
C LEU A 186 -7.00 2.18 -4.70
N GLU A 187 -6.09 1.82 -3.80
CA GLU A 187 -5.31 2.79 -3.03
C GLU A 187 -4.46 3.70 -3.95
N SER A 188 -3.86 3.12 -5.00
CA SER A 188 -3.10 3.84 -6.01
C SER A 188 -3.99 4.81 -6.79
N LEU A 189 -5.18 4.37 -7.18
CA LEU A 189 -6.19 5.18 -7.86
C LEU A 189 -6.61 6.38 -6.99
N PHE A 190 -6.93 6.14 -5.71
CA PHE A 190 -7.20 7.22 -4.75
C PHE A 190 -5.99 8.13 -4.55
N GLY A 191 -4.77 7.58 -4.62
CA GLY A 191 -3.53 8.36 -4.61
C GLY A 191 -3.40 9.31 -5.80
N VAL A 192 -3.73 8.86 -7.02
CA VAL A 192 -3.80 9.69 -8.22
C VAL A 192 -4.88 10.75 -8.08
N GLY A 193 -6.10 10.34 -7.69
CA GLY A 193 -7.23 11.25 -7.48
C GLY A 193 -6.91 12.35 -6.46
N LYS A 194 -6.21 12.01 -5.36
CA LYS A 194 -5.72 12.98 -4.37
C LYS A 194 -4.68 13.94 -4.94
N ARG A 195 -3.88 13.58 -5.94
CA ARG A 195 -2.94 14.53 -6.58
C ARG A 195 -3.65 15.49 -7.51
N LEU A 196 -4.65 15.01 -8.26
CA LEU A 196 -5.39 15.79 -9.25
C LEU A 196 -6.48 16.67 -8.62
N GLY A 197 -7.12 16.21 -7.53
CA GLY A 197 -8.23 16.89 -6.87
C GLY A 197 -7.85 18.00 -5.87
N MET A 198 -6.61 18.47 -5.85
CA MET A 198 -6.14 19.45 -4.85
C MET A 198 -6.33 20.88 -5.36
N GLY A 199 -7.54 21.43 -5.16
CA GLY A 199 -7.66 22.87 -4.92
C GLY A 199 -7.05 23.25 -3.55
N GLN A 200 -7.08 24.53 -3.15
CA GLN A 200 -6.64 24.94 -1.81
C GLN A 200 -7.39 24.20 -0.68
N VAL A 201 -8.59 23.70 -0.95
CA VAL A 201 -9.39 22.88 -0.04
C VAL A 201 -9.46 21.46 -0.58
N LYS A 202 -9.11 20.48 0.27
CA LYS A 202 -9.27 19.06 -0.02
C LYS A 202 -10.75 18.73 0.05
N ASP A 203 -11.33 18.32 -1.08
CA ASP A 203 -12.75 18.05 -1.22
C ASP A 203 -12.94 16.61 -1.74
N ALA A 204 -13.61 15.76 -0.96
CA ALA A 204 -13.80 14.34 -1.28
C ALA A 204 -14.74 14.15 -2.47
N ASP A 205 -15.73 15.03 -2.63
CA ASP A 205 -16.71 14.95 -3.73
C ASP A 205 -16.01 15.17 -5.06
N ARG A 206 -15.10 16.15 -5.11
CA ARG A 206 -14.24 16.36 -6.28
C ARG A 206 -13.44 15.12 -6.62
N ILE A 207 -12.81 14.48 -5.63
CA ILE A 207 -12.03 13.26 -5.89
C ILE A 207 -12.95 12.16 -6.45
N ALA A 208 -14.13 11.97 -5.86
CA ALA A 208 -15.09 10.95 -6.27
C ALA A 208 -15.48 11.07 -7.76
N PHE A 209 -15.72 12.29 -8.27
CA PHE A 209 -16.03 12.50 -9.69
C PHE A 209 -14.85 12.22 -10.63
N HIS A 210 -13.61 12.37 -10.18
CA HIS A 210 -12.43 12.13 -11.03
C HIS A 210 -12.04 10.66 -11.10
N LEU A 211 -12.36 9.84 -10.08
CA LEU A 211 -11.91 8.44 -10.03
C LEU A 211 -12.43 7.60 -11.21
N PRO A 212 -13.73 7.65 -11.59
CA PRO A 212 -14.22 6.89 -12.75
C PRO A 212 -13.51 7.24 -14.05
N ALA A 213 -13.21 8.53 -14.26
CA ALA A 213 -12.49 9.00 -15.45
C ALA A 213 -11.06 8.45 -15.55
N LEU A 214 -10.47 8.01 -14.44
CA LEU A 214 -9.14 7.39 -14.40
C LEU A 214 -9.17 5.87 -14.63
N CYS A 215 -10.35 5.24 -14.61
CA CYS A 215 -10.52 3.80 -14.80
C CYS A 215 -10.92 3.41 -16.23
N GLY A 216 -11.35 4.38 -17.05
CA GLY A 216 -11.79 4.16 -18.42
C GLY A 216 -10.71 4.39 -19.47
N THR A 217 -10.98 3.96 -20.72
CA THR A 217 -10.18 4.36 -21.87
C THR A 217 -10.73 5.68 -22.39
N LEU A 218 -9.93 6.74 -22.35
CA LEU A 218 -10.31 8.05 -22.89
C LEU A 218 -10.26 8.01 -24.42
N THR A 219 -11.39 8.26 -25.06
CA THR A 219 -11.52 8.36 -26.51
C THR A 219 -11.42 9.81 -26.97
N LYS A 220 -11.19 10.02 -28.28
CA LYS A 220 -11.27 11.37 -28.86
C LYS A 220 -12.67 11.96 -28.78
N GLN A 221 -13.71 11.11 -28.78
CA GLN A 221 -15.09 11.55 -28.64
C GLN A 221 -15.33 12.13 -27.24
N ASP A 222 -14.83 11.47 -26.20
CA ASP A 222 -14.94 11.98 -24.82
C ASP A 222 -14.31 13.38 -24.68
N ALA A 223 -13.18 13.62 -25.35
CA ALA A 223 -12.54 14.93 -25.36
C ALA A 223 -13.38 15.99 -26.07
N GLN A 224 -14.05 15.62 -27.17
CA GLN A 224 -14.94 16.52 -27.91
C GLN A 224 -16.20 16.84 -27.10
N ASP A 225 -16.80 15.84 -26.46
CA ASP A 225 -18.00 15.99 -25.63
C ASP A 225 -17.74 16.94 -24.44
N VAL A 226 -16.53 16.92 -23.87
CA VAL A 226 -16.11 17.86 -22.81
C VAL A 226 -15.97 19.29 -23.34
N VAL A 227 -15.49 19.49 -24.56
CA VAL A 227 -15.40 20.84 -25.16
C VAL A 227 -16.79 21.41 -25.45
N ASP A 228 -17.71 20.55 -25.86
CA ASP A 228 -19.06 20.94 -26.27
C ASP A 228 -20.06 21.00 -25.09
N ILE A 229 -19.64 20.63 -23.87
CA ILE A 229 -20.53 20.62 -22.71
C ILE A 229 -20.90 22.05 -22.27
N THR A 230 -22.20 22.30 -22.10
CA THR A 230 -22.68 23.56 -21.54
C THR A 230 -22.69 23.53 -20.02
N VAL A 231 -22.66 24.70 -19.37
CA VAL A 231 -22.76 24.81 -17.90
C VAL A 231 -24.04 24.18 -17.36
N ALA A 232 -25.14 24.26 -18.11
CA ALA A 232 -26.41 23.64 -17.73
C ALA A 232 -26.29 22.10 -17.74
N LYS A 233 -25.73 21.54 -18.82
CA LYS A 233 -25.54 20.10 -18.97
C LYS A 233 -24.53 19.54 -17.96
N HIS A 234 -23.49 20.30 -17.65
CA HIS A 234 -22.53 19.96 -16.59
C HIS A 234 -23.20 19.88 -15.21
N LYS A 235 -24.14 20.78 -14.89
CA LYS A 235 -24.92 20.73 -13.64
C LYS A 235 -25.88 19.52 -13.59
N GLU A 236 -26.43 19.11 -14.73
CA GLU A 236 -27.25 17.88 -14.80
C GLU A 236 -26.42 16.62 -14.52
N VAL A 237 -25.19 16.56 -15.04
CA VAL A 237 -24.30 15.38 -14.91
C VAL A 237 -23.70 15.24 -13.51
N ILE A 238 -23.25 16.34 -12.90
CA ILE A 238 -22.64 16.33 -11.55
C ILE A 238 -23.70 16.25 -10.45
N GLY A 239 -24.96 16.54 -10.78
CA GLY A 239 -26.04 16.68 -9.82
C GLY A 239 -25.94 17.98 -9.01
N CYS A 240 -26.76 18.08 -7.97
CA CYS A 240 -26.90 19.28 -7.13
C CYS A 240 -26.06 19.21 -5.85
N VAL A 241 -24.87 18.60 -5.89
CA VAL A 241 -24.00 18.57 -4.71
C VAL A 241 -23.25 19.90 -4.64
N ASP A 242 -23.63 20.72 -3.66
CA ASP A 242 -23.02 22.02 -3.46
C ASP A 242 -21.56 21.88 -3.03
N SER A 243 -20.63 22.33 -3.88
CA SER A 243 -19.19 22.29 -3.56
C SER A 243 -18.90 22.95 -2.20
N LEU A 244 -17.88 22.47 -1.49
CA LEU A 244 -17.45 23.06 -0.22
C LEU A 244 -17.14 24.57 -0.36
N SER A 245 -16.67 25.02 -1.53
CA SER A 245 -16.46 26.44 -1.80
C SER A 245 -17.76 27.24 -1.84
N LYS A 246 -18.85 26.67 -2.37
CA LYS A 246 -20.18 27.30 -2.35
C LYS A 246 -20.74 27.33 -0.93
N GLN A 247 -20.75 26.18 -0.24
CA GLN A 247 -21.19 26.09 1.15
C GLN A 247 -20.47 27.10 2.07
N ARG A 248 -19.14 27.25 1.90
CA ARG A 248 -18.36 28.25 2.66
C ARG A 248 -18.72 29.69 2.35
N ARG A 249 -19.03 30.02 1.09
CA ARG A 249 -19.49 31.37 0.71
C ARG A 249 -20.88 31.66 1.26
N ASP A 250 -21.72 30.65 1.39
CA ASP A 250 -23.09 30.81 1.85
C ASP A 250 -23.16 30.91 3.38
N VAL A 251 -22.29 30.18 4.10
CA VAL A 251 -22.30 30.11 5.57
C VAL A 251 -21.37 31.11 6.26
N LEU A 252 -20.12 31.27 5.81
CA LEU A 252 -19.12 32.07 6.55
C LEU A 252 -19.47 33.56 6.67
N PRO A 253 -20.07 34.21 5.65
CA PRO A 253 -20.52 35.60 5.76
C PRO A 253 -21.83 35.77 6.55
N ASN A 254 -22.57 34.69 6.82
CA ASN A 254 -23.94 34.71 7.36
C ASN A 254 -24.06 33.93 8.68
N PRO A 255 -23.78 34.55 9.85
CA PRO A 255 -23.89 33.89 11.15
C PRO A 255 -25.32 33.35 11.40
N GLY A 256 -25.44 32.10 11.87
CA GLY A 256 -26.74 31.46 12.13
C GLY A 256 -27.40 30.81 10.91
N SER A 257 -26.64 30.58 9.84
CA SER A 257 -27.09 29.87 8.63
C SER A 257 -26.61 28.42 8.57
N LEU A 258 -26.06 27.87 9.65
CA LEU A 258 -25.46 26.54 9.66
C LEU A 258 -26.49 25.44 9.35
N GLU A 259 -27.72 25.65 9.80
CA GLU A 259 -28.89 24.80 9.63
C GLU A 259 -29.34 24.72 8.17
N THR A 260 -28.93 25.69 7.32
CA THR A 260 -29.22 25.66 5.87
C THR A 260 -28.44 24.58 5.13
N LEU A 261 -27.36 24.06 5.73
CA LEU A 261 -26.60 22.97 5.15
C LEU A 261 -27.40 21.67 5.10
N GLU A 262 -28.22 21.37 6.12
CA GLU A 262 -28.95 20.10 6.24
C GLU A 262 -29.94 19.84 5.09
N GLN A 263 -30.46 20.91 4.48
CA GLN A 263 -31.36 20.87 3.32
C GLN A 263 -30.66 20.45 2.01
N SER A 264 -29.34 20.69 1.90
CA SER A 264 -28.56 20.33 0.71
C SER A 264 -28.17 18.85 0.63
N TRP A 265 -28.23 18.11 1.75
CA TRP A 265 -27.85 16.69 1.84
C TRP A 265 -29.06 15.75 1.71
N THR A 266 -30.27 16.28 1.85
CA THR A 266 -31.54 15.51 1.89
C THR A 266 -32.29 15.48 0.56
N THR A 267 -31.79 16.17 -0.48
CA THR A 267 -32.35 16.10 -1.83
C THR A 267 -31.77 14.89 -2.58
N PRO A 268 -32.60 13.91 -3.02
CA PRO A 268 -32.09 12.75 -3.75
C PRO A 268 -31.48 13.18 -5.09
N PRO A 269 -30.42 12.50 -5.58
CA PRO A 269 -29.91 12.75 -6.92
C PRO A 269 -31.03 12.51 -7.94
N CYS A 270 -31.15 13.41 -8.91
CA CYS A 270 -32.10 13.28 -10.02
C CYS A 270 -31.91 11.92 -10.71
N PRO A 271 -33.00 11.26 -11.18
CA PRO A 271 -32.90 9.97 -11.83
C PRO A 271 -31.97 10.09 -13.05
N HIS A 272 -30.91 9.29 -13.07
CA HIS A 272 -30.06 9.15 -14.25
C HIS A 272 -30.93 8.66 -15.42
N PRO A 273 -30.89 9.29 -16.61
CA PRO A 273 -31.41 8.67 -17.81
C PRO A 273 -30.56 7.42 -18.07
N GLY A 274 -31.24 6.28 -18.20
CA GLY A 274 -30.62 4.96 -18.29
C GLY A 274 -29.59 4.84 -19.41
N TYR A 275 -28.59 3.99 -19.15
CA TYR A 275 -27.79 3.34 -20.18
C TYR A 275 -28.62 2.29 -20.92
#